data_AF-A0A832VLP1-F1
#
_entry.id   AF-A0A832VLP1-F1
#
_cell.length_a   1.000
_cell.length_b   1.000
_cell.length_c   1.000
_cell.angle_alpha   90.00
_cell.angle_beta   90.00
_cell.angle_gamma   90.00
#
_symmetry.space_group_name_H-M   'P 1'
#
loop_
_entity.id
_entity.type
_entity.pdbx_description
1 polymer ?
#
loop_
_entity_poly.entity_id
_entity_poly.type
_entity_poly.pdbx_seq_one_letter_code
_entity_poly.pdbx_strand_id
1 'polypeptide(L)'
;MGINYYQIKKNVRKARKLVIRATSIAGSGHPGGSFSMAEIMGCIFFKYLKYDPKNPTWQDRDKLILSKGHASPGLFSNMALAGYFDPSELDTLRQFGSRLQGHPDLKCPGVEFCGGSLGIGLSFSIGSALAARIDDKSSRIFTVMGDGETDEGQVWEAAMTGAKYKVDNLTAILDRNFIQQDSYTEKIMPLDEELVGDDLSEMWKDASRWKTGDKWRSFGWNVIDIDGHRIEQVDSAIKKAIQTKGMPTIIIARTIKGKGVEHMEDNPKWHGQAPKKEFVPIIDMEIDSQSMIAPSIIAGDMTNLENEVKRCVTGRADYIHLDVMDGMFVPNKTFDYNKIRELRPLTVIPFDTHLMINEPEKHVKDYVDAGSDIITVHVEVCDASSFGQIHDVLKSNQIGVGLAINPDTEFPEWAVQFIPKLDQIIVMSVVPGKSGQKYIEATHEKMHKLNQILNHNNFDGYIEADGGVTLDNIGACFVDGARAFVGGSAIIGQQDVRGVIREFRNKIAYARRKMLIQKAHELGGNDLVAKWIDLHVIGEKKNQLGTIARELGYV
;
A
#
# COMPACT_ATOMS: atom_id res chain seq x y z
N MET A 1 -4.02 18.67 6.09
CA MET A 1 -3.62 17.93 4.88
C MET A 1 -3.83 16.45 5.12
N GLY A 2 -4.54 15.79 4.21
CA GLY A 2 -4.88 14.37 4.31
C GLY A 2 -3.68 13.44 4.14
N ILE A 3 -3.95 12.14 4.07
CA ILE A 3 -2.89 11.14 3.99
C ILE A 3 -2.25 10.99 2.60
N ASN A 4 -2.88 11.53 1.53
CA ASN A 4 -2.50 11.31 0.13
C ASN A 4 -2.53 9.81 -0.27
N TYR A 5 -3.51 9.07 0.27
CA TYR A 5 -3.57 7.60 0.27
C TYR A 5 -3.42 7.00 -1.12
N TYR A 6 -4.29 7.39 -2.05
CA TYR A 6 -4.32 6.80 -3.39
C TYR A 6 -3.11 7.18 -4.24
N GLN A 7 -2.56 8.39 -4.09
CA GLN A 7 -1.34 8.77 -4.78
C GLN A 7 -0.16 7.90 -4.35
N ILE A 8 0.00 7.68 -3.04
CA ILE A 8 1.04 6.79 -2.51
C ILE A 8 0.80 5.37 -3.04
N LYS A 9 -0.44 4.86 -3.00
CA LYS A 9 -0.79 3.51 -3.46
C LYS A 9 -0.51 3.29 -4.96
N LYS A 10 -0.86 4.27 -5.80
CA LYS A 10 -0.55 4.28 -7.25
C LYS A 10 0.95 4.26 -7.50
N ASN A 11 1.72 5.07 -6.78
CA ASN A 11 3.18 5.11 -6.91
C ASN A 11 3.85 3.83 -6.42
N VAL A 12 3.36 3.23 -5.32
CA VAL A 12 3.81 1.92 -4.84
C VAL A 12 3.59 0.83 -5.90
N ARG A 13 2.42 0.81 -6.53
CA ARG A 13 2.11 -0.12 -7.64
C ARG A 13 3.08 0.07 -8.80
N LYS A 14 3.27 1.31 -9.25
CA LYS A 14 4.22 1.64 -10.34
C LYS A 14 5.66 1.25 -9.98
N ALA A 15 6.10 1.52 -8.77
CA ALA A 15 7.44 1.19 -8.30
C ALA A 15 7.68 -0.32 -8.31
N ARG A 16 6.71 -1.13 -7.87
CA ARG A 16 6.77 -2.60 -7.94
C ARG A 16 6.93 -3.09 -9.38
N LYS A 17 6.16 -2.56 -10.33
CA LYS A 17 6.29 -2.92 -11.76
C LYS A 17 7.66 -2.54 -12.33
N LEU A 18 8.17 -1.35 -11.99
CA LEU A 18 9.51 -0.92 -12.38
C LEU A 18 10.61 -1.84 -11.81
N VAL A 19 10.48 -2.30 -10.56
CA VAL A 19 11.41 -3.27 -9.97
C VAL A 19 11.41 -4.58 -10.75
N ILE A 20 10.23 -5.11 -11.08
CA ILE A 20 10.11 -6.37 -11.85
C ILE A 20 10.73 -6.22 -13.22
N ARG A 21 10.41 -5.13 -13.94
CA ARG A 21 11.00 -4.81 -15.24
C ARG A 21 12.53 -4.73 -15.18
N ALA A 22 13.06 -3.90 -14.27
CA ALA A 22 14.49 -3.66 -14.14
C ALA A 22 15.27 -4.94 -13.81
N THR A 23 14.80 -5.69 -12.80
CA THR A 23 15.47 -6.92 -12.36
C THR A 23 15.36 -8.04 -13.39
N SER A 24 14.24 -8.12 -14.12
CA SER A 24 14.07 -9.09 -15.20
C SER A 24 14.97 -8.79 -16.39
N ILE A 25 15.10 -7.52 -16.81
CA ILE A 25 15.98 -7.10 -17.90
C ILE A 25 17.45 -7.35 -17.55
N ALA A 26 17.84 -7.00 -16.32
CA ALA A 26 19.19 -7.24 -15.83
C ALA A 26 19.50 -8.74 -15.64
N GLY A 27 18.49 -9.60 -15.53
CA GLY A 27 18.64 -11.00 -15.12
C GLY A 27 19.21 -11.16 -13.71
N SER A 28 19.14 -10.10 -12.89
CA SER A 28 19.81 -10.00 -11.59
C SER A 28 19.15 -8.90 -10.73
N GLY A 29 19.10 -9.08 -9.41
CA GLY A 29 18.64 -8.06 -8.46
C GLY A 29 17.79 -8.62 -7.32
N HIS A 30 17.30 -7.74 -6.46
CA HIS A 30 16.63 -8.11 -5.20
C HIS A 30 15.18 -7.59 -5.15
N PRO A 31 14.23 -8.23 -5.87
CA PRO A 31 12.85 -7.79 -5.88
C PRO A 31 12.17 -7.97 -4.52
N GLY A 32 12.42 -9.07 -3.80
CA GLY A 32 11.76 -9.35 -2.52
C GLY A 32 12.02 -8.28 -1.45
N GLY A 33 13.28 -7.85 -1.32
CA GLY A 33 13.68 -6.76 -0.41
C GLY A 33 13.21 -5.37 -0.87
N SER A 34 12.93 -5.19 -2.16
CA SER A 34 12.39 -3.94 -2.72
C SER A 34 10.87 -3.83 -2.48
N PHE A 35 10.16 -4.96 -2.56
CA PHE A 35 8.71 -5.05 -2.39
C PHE A 35 8.26 -4.90 -0.93
N SER A 36 9.07 -5.37 0.01
CA SER A 36 8.80 -5.29 1.46
C SER A 36 8.76 -3.85 1.96
N MET A 37 9.63 -2.99 1.44
CA MET A 37 9.70 -1.57 1.81
C MET A 37 8.88 -0.63 0.92
N ALA A 38 8.01 -1.13 0.05
CA ALA A 38 7.39 -0.32 -0.99
C ALA A 38 6.50 0.79 -0.40
N GLU A 39 5.63 0.46 0.57
CA GLU A 39 4.78 1.46 1.24
C GLU A 39 5.59 2.45 2.08
N ILE A 40 6.70 2.01 2.69
CA ILE A 40 7.64 2.85 3.43
C ILE A 40 8.26 3.90 2.50
N MET A 41 8.82 3.47 1.37
CA MET A 41 9.41 4.36 0.38
C MET A 41 8.37 5.29 -0.24
N GLY A 42 7.15 4.78 -0.49
CA GLY A 42 6.04 5.59 -0.99
C GLY A 42 5.69 6.75 -0.05
N CYS A 43 5.61 6.49 1.26
CA CYS A 43 5.37 7.55 2.23
C CYS A 43 6.54 8.54 2.30
N ILE A 44 7.79 8.06 2.31
CA ILE A 44 8.96 8.93 2.36
C ILE A 44 9.00 9.83 1.12
N PHE A 45 9.02 9.28 -0.09
CA PHE A 45 9.20 10.06 -1.32
C PHE A 45 8.02 10.96 -1.69
N PHE A 46 6.78 10.53 -1.42
CA PHE A 46 5.61 11.25 -1.93
C PHE A 46 4.84 12.01 -0.85
N LYS A 47 5.45 12.16 0.33
CA LYS A 47 4.87 12.95 1.41
C LYS A 47 5.87 13.66 2.33
N TYR A 48 6.93 13.00 2.78
CA TYR A 48 7.77 13.53 3.86
C TYR A 48 9.12 14.07 3.41
N LEU A 49 9.74 13.45 2.41
CA LEU A 49 11.07 13.83 1.95
C LEU A 49 10.99 15.17 1.23
N LYS A 50 11.69 16.17 1.76
CA LYS A 50 11.91 17.44 1.08
C LYS A 50 13.06 17.29 0.09
N TYR A 51 12.79 17.29 -1.21
CA TYR A 51 13.81 17.19 -2.26
C TYR A 51 13.45 18.01 -3.51
N ASP A 52 14.46 18.24 -4.35
CA ASP A 52 14.29 18.78 -5.70
C ASP A 52 15.06 17.86 -6.68
N PRO A 53 14.36 17.11 -7.55
CA PRO A 53 15.02 16.22 -8.50
C PRO A 53 15.86 16.98 -9.55
N LYS A 54 15.57 18.26 -9.80
CA LYS A 54 16.34 19.11 -10.72
C LYS A 54 17.60 19.69 -10.05
N ASN A 55 17.66 19.67 -8.72
CA ASN A 55 18.81 20.08 -7.93
C ASN A 55 19.15 19.03 -6.85
N PRO A 56 19.67 17.85 -7.25
CA PRO A 56 19.99 16.76 -6.33
C PRO A 56 21.07 17.12 -5.30
N THR A 57 21.80 18.22 -5.52
CA THR A 57 22.83 18.77 -4.63
C THR A 57 22.32 19.87 -3.69
N TRP A 58 21.01 20.16 -3.69
CA TRP A 58 20.43 21.16 -2.80
C TRP A 58 20.79 20.89 -1.33
N GLN A 59 21.34 21.89 -0.66
CA GLN A 59 21.94 21.76 0.67
C GLN A 59 20.93 21.59 1.82
N ASP A 60 19.71 22.12 1.68
CA ASP A 60 18.67 22.14 2.74
C ASP A 60 17.57 21.11 2.53
N ARG A 61 17.83 20.14 1.64
CA ARG A 61 16.95 19.01 1.39
C ARG A 61 17.09 17.97 2.50
N ASP A 62 16.09 17.11 2.61
CA ASP A 62 16.19 15.91 3.42
C ASP A 62 17.04 14.85 2.72
N LYS A 63 17.56 13.91 3.51
CA LYS A 63 18.40 12.81 3.00
C LYS A 63 17.76 11.47 3.30
N LEU A 64 17.75 10.58 2.30
CA LEU A 64 17.32 9.20 2.44
C LEU A 64 18.52 8.27 2.22
N ILE A 65 18.86 7.52 3.25
CA ILE A 65 19.92 6.51 3.21
C ILE A 65 19.25 5.14 3.14
N LEU A 66 19.54 4.40 2.06
CA LEU A 66 19.18 2.99 1.97
C LEU A 66 20.34 2.14 2.50
N SER A 67 20.28 1.78 3.79
CA SER A 67 21.30 0.97 4.46
C SER A 67 21.30 -0.47 3.95
N LYS A 68 20.09 -1.05 3.76
CA LYS A 68 19.86 -2.32 3.05
C LYS A 68 20.05 -2.19 1.53
N GLY A 69 21.26 -1.81 1.12
CA GLY A 69 21.59 -1.39 -0.24
C GLY A 69 21.27 -2.41 -1.34
N HIS A 70 21.18 -3.70 -1.02
CA HIS A 70 20.79 -4.71 -2.01
C HIS A 70 19.39 -4.44 -2.62
N ALA A 71 18.50 -3.77 -1.87
CA ALA A 71 17.18 -3.33 -2.32
C ALA A 71 17.22 -2.03 -3.18
N SER A 72 18.36 -1.74 -3.82
CA SER A 72 18.53 -0.59 -4.72
C SER A 72 17.49 -0.50 -5.84
N PRO A 73 16.94 -1.60 -6.43
CA PRO A 73 15.88 -1.48 -7.42
C PRO A 73 14.67 -0.72 -6.88
N GLY A 74 14.28 -0.96 -5.63
CA GLY A 74 13.19 -0.23 -4.97
C GLY A 74 13.50 1.26 -4.79
N LEU A 75 14.73 1.63 -4.44
CA LEU A 75 15.15 3.02 -4.35
C LEU A 75 15.10 3.72 -5.71
N PHE A 76 15.72 3.14 -6.74
CA PHE A 76 15.76 3.75 -8.07
C PHE A 76 14.38 3.88 -8.70
N SER A 77 13.50 2.90 -8.52
CA SER A 77 12.11 2.99 -9.00
C SER A 77 11.37 4.18 -8.37
N ASN A 78 11.55 4.44 -7.07
CA ASN A 78 10.93 5.60 -6.42
C ASN A 78 11.60 6.92 -6.83
N MET A 79 12.92 6.95 -7.03
CA MET A 79 13.63 8.13 -7.56
C MET A 79 13.17 8.51 -8.97
N ALA A 80 12.96 7.52 -9.85
CA ALA A 80 12.42 7.75 -11.19
C ALA A 80 11.02 8.35 -11.14
N LEU A 81 10.13 7.78 -10.32
CA LEU A 81 8.77 8.30 -10.13
C LEU A 81 8.75 9.69 -9.46
N ALA A 82 9.76 10.00 -8.66
CA ALA A 82 10.01 11.32 -8.08
C ALA A 82 10.61 12.32 -9.08
N GLY A 83 10.98 11.88 -10.29
CA GLY A 83 11.44 12.73 -11.38
C GLY A 83 12.95 12.98 -11.44
N TYR A 84 13.77 12.22 -10.69
CA TYR A 84 15.25 12.35 -10.76
C TYR A 84 15.80 11.93 -12.13
N PHE A 85 15.13 11.01 -12.80
CA PHE A 85 15.46 10.50 -14.14
C PHE A 85 14.24 9.81 -14.75
N ASP A 86 14.28 9.55 -16.06
CA ASP A 86 13.19 8.90 -16.76
C ASP A 86 13.03 7.43 -16.30
N PRO A 87 11.80 6.93 -16.07
CA PRO A 87 11.58 5.53 -15.68
C PRO A 87 12.16 4.49 -16.63
N SER A 88 12.39 4.80 -17.92
CA SER A 88 13.04 3.88 -18.86
C SER A 88 14.52 3.63 -18.54
N GLU A 89 15.19 4.52 -17.81
CA GLU A 89 16.59 4.30 -17.40
C GLU A 89 16.77 3.07 -16.50
N LEU A 90 15.70 2.62 -15.83
CA LEU A 90 15.70 1.40 -15.01
C LEU A 90 16.08 0.15 -15.82
N ASP A 91 15.88 0.16 -17.13
CA ASP A 91 16.29 -0.94 -18.02
C ASP A 91 17.82 -1.13 -18.04
N THR A 92 18.58 -0.10 -17.64
CA THR A 92 20.05 -0.13 -17.58
C THR A 92 20.59 -0.64 -16.24
N LEU A 93 19.72 -1.01 -15.29
CA LEU A 93 20.13 -1.51 -13.97
C LEU A 93 21.21 -2.60 -14.09
N ARG A 94 22.29 -2.45 -13.30
CA ARG A 94 23.46 -3.37 -13.26
C ARG A 94 24.24 -3.52 -14.56
N GLN A 95 23.92 -2.77 -15.61
CA GLN A 95 24.70 -2.80 -16.86
C GLN A 95 25.97 -1.97 -16.74
N PHE A 96 26.98 -2.35 -17.52
CA PHE A 96 28.24 -1.60 -17.61
C PHE A 96 27.99 -0.16 -18.08
N GLY A 97 28.57 0.81 -17.38
CA GLY A 97 28.39 2.24 -17.68
C GLY A 97 27.10 2.88 -17.16
N SER A 98 26.14 2.10 -16.64
CA SER A 98 24.93 2.67 -16.03
C SER A 98 25.26 3.39 -14.72
N ARG A 99 24.51 4.44 -14.37
CA ARG A 99 24.52 5.01 -13.01
C ARG A 99 23.72 4.17 -12.00
N LEU A 100 22.82 3.31 -12.47
CA LEU A 100 21.96 2.47 -11.65
C LEU A 100 22.68 1.16 -11.32
N GLN A 101 23.55 1.23 -10.33
CA GLN A 101 24.42 0.12 -9.90
C GLN A 101 23.67 -0.93 -9.07
N GLY A 102 24.29 -2.11 -8.88
CA GLY A 102 23.68 -3.22 -8.13
C GLY A 102 23.40 -2.92 -6.65
N HIS A 103 24.06 -1.88 -6.13
CA HIS A 103 23.85 -1.23 -4.84
C HIS A 103 23.85 0.29 -5.07
N PRO A 104 23.31 1.12 -4.16
CA PRO A 104 23.35 2.57 -4.31
C PRO A 104 24.80 3.06 -4.43
N ASP A 105 25.06 3.97 -5.37
CA ASP A 105 26.38 4.54 -5.66
C ASP A 105 26.18 6.04 -5.97
N LEU A 106 27.11 6.88 -5.52
CA LEU A 106 27.09 8.34 -5.73
C LEU A 106 27.11 8.76 -7.21
N LYS A 107 27.44 7.84 -8.14
CA LYS A 107 27.25 8.04 -9.59
C LYS A 107 25.81 8.37 -9.98
N CYS A 108 24.83 7.98 -9.16
CA CYS A 108 23.43 8.33 -9.36
C CYS A 108 23.08 9.59 -8.54
N PRO A 109 22.85 10.75 -9.17
CA PRO A 109 22.51 11.97 -8.45
C PRO A 109 21.24 11.79 -7.60
N GLY A 110 21.31 12.20 -6.33
CA GLY A 110 20.24 12.00 -5.34
C GLY A 110 20.43 10.76 -4.47
N VAL A 111 21.40 9.88 -4.77
CA VAL A 111 21.86 8.85 -3.84
C VAL A 111 22.86 9.46 -2.86
N GLU A 112 22.63 9.28 -1.56
CA GLU A 112 23.47 9.87 -0.49
C GLU A 112 24.70 9.05 -0.13
N PHE A 113 24.63 7.74 -0.34
CA PHE A 113 25.49 6.77 0.32
C PHE A 113 25.81 5.62 -0.63
N CYS A 114 27.09 5.25 -0.72
CA CYS A 114 27.51 4.02 -1.38
C CYS A 114 27.14 2.82 -0.49
N GLY A 115 26.01 2.18 -0.80
CA GLY A 115 25.51 1.04 -0.04
C GLY A 115 26.07 -0.31 -0.48
N GLY A 116 25.66 -1.36 0.22
CA GLY A 116 25.94 -2.76 -0.14
C GLY A 116 26.54 -3.54 1.01
N SER A 117 27.59 -3.01 1.65
CA SER A 117 28.08 -3.54 2.92
C SER A 117 27.06 -3.23 4.02
N LEU A 118 26.45 -4.27 4.59
CA LEU A 118 25.43 -4.13 5.62
C LEU A 118 26.01 -3.49 6.90
N GLY A 119 25.13 -2.90 7.70
CA GLY A 119 25.43 -2.29 9.00
C GLY A 119 25.81 -0.82 8.89
N ILE A 120 26.60 -0.45 7.88
CA ILE A 120 27.28 0.85 7.82
C ILE A 120 26.32 2.05 7.71
N GLY A 121 25.19 1.89 7.02
CA GLY A 121 24.34 3.03 6.65
C GLY A 121 23.74 3.77 7.84
N LEU A 122 23.44 3.10 8.97
CA LEU A 122 22.95 3.79 10.18
C LEU A 122 23.99 4.76 10.75
N SER A 123 25.26 4.37 10.81
CA SER A 123 26.33 5.27 11.25
C SER A 123 26.53 6.44 10.30
N PHE A 124 26.46 6.20 8.99
CA PHE A 124 26.52 7.28 8.00
C PHE A 124 25.38 8.28 8.19
N SER A 125 24.16 7.77 8.45
CA SER A 125 23.00 8.60 8.73
C SER A 125 23.13 9.42 10.01
N ILE A 126 23.66 8.84 11.08
CA ILE A 126 23.94 9.56 12.32
C ILE A 126 24.96 10.67 12.09
N GLY A 127 26.05 10.39 11.37
CA GLY A 127 27.02 11.42 10.98
C GLY A 127 26.38 12.53 10.15
N SER A 128 25.52 12.18 9.18
CA SER A 128 24.79 13.14 8.36
C SER A 128 23.83 14.01 9.19
N ALA A 129 23.16 13.42 10.17
CA ALA A 129 22.24 14.12 11.05
C ALA A 129 22.97 15.09 12.00
N LEU A 130 24.13 14.68 12.53
CA LEU A 130 25.00 15.52 13.34
C LEU A 130 25.58 16.68 12.53
N ALA A 131 26.05 16.41 11.31
CA ALA A 131 26.54 17.45 10.40
C ALA A 131 25.47 18.50 10.10
N ALA A 132 24.23 18.07 9.79
CA ALA A 132 23.12 19.00 9.58
C ALA A 132 22.85 19.89 10.82
N ARG A 133 22.96 19.35 12.03
CA ARG A 133 22.82 20.14 13.27
C ARG A 133 23.97 21.12 13.49
N ILE A 134 25.20 20.73 13.17
CA ILE A 134 26.39 21.60 13.26
C ILE A 134 26.26 22.78 12.29
N ASP A 135 25.73 22.53 11.10
CA ASP A 135 25.50 23.51 10.05
C ASP A 135 24.20 24.34 10.23
N ASP A 136 23.50 24.18 11.36
CA ASP A 136 22.20 24.83 11.65
C ASP A 136 21.12 24.57 10.58
N LYS A 137 21.15 23.39 9.95
CA LYS A 137 20.17 22.97 8.95
C LYS A 137 19.01 22.22 9.59
N SER A 138 17.81 22.50 9.10
CA SER A 138 16.58 21.79 9.51
C SER A 138 16.38 20.44 8.79
N SER A 139 17.35 19.99 8.00
CA SER A 139 17.25 18.75 7.21
C SER A 139 17.00 17.55 8.10
N ARG A 140 16.04 16.71 7.69
CA ARG A 140 15.78 15.41 8.30
C ARG A 140 16.50 14.31 7.54
N ILE A 141 17.00 13.34 8.30
CA ILE A 141 17.63 12.12 7.77
C ILE A 141 16.65 10.96 7.95
N PHE A 142 16.38 10.24 6.87
CA PHE A 142 15.64 8.98 6.86
C PHE A 142 16.60 7.84 6.57
N THR A 143 16.50 6.73 7.30
CA THR A 143 17.32 5.54 7.06
C THR A 143 16.44 4.31 6.99
N VAL A 144 16.52 3.57 5.89
CA VAL A 144 15.83 2.28 5.76
C VAL A 144 16.85 1.16 5.88
N MET A 145 16.64 0.28 6.85
CA MET A 145 17.53 -0.82 7.23
C MET A 145 16.85 -2.18 7.04
N GLY A 146 17.64 -3.23 6.88
CA GLY A 146 17.17 -4.62 6.86
C GLY A 146 17.32 -5.27 8.24
N ASP A 147 16.53 -6.30 8.52
CA ASP A 147 16.65 -7.09 9.74
C ASP A 147 17.92 -7.95 9.79
N GLY A 148 18.25 -8.70 8.73
CA GLY A 148 19.56 -9.38 8.67
C GLY A 148 20.76 -8.42 8.76
N GLU A 149 20.58 -7.14 8.44
CA GLU A 149 21.61 -6.11 8.65
C GLU A 149 21.79 -5.75 10.13
N THR A 150 20.76 -5.92 10.98
CA THR A 150 20.87 -5.64 12.42
C THR A 150 21.64 -6.69 13.20
N ASP A 151 22.05 -7.78 12.55
CA ASP A 151 23.00 -8.75 13.13
C ASP A 151 24.43 -8.17 13.19
N GLU A 152 24.73 -7.16 12.37
CA GLU A 152 26.03 -6.48 12.36
C GLU A 152 26.27 -5.69 13.64
N GLY A 153 27.36 -5.98 14.36
CA GLY A 153 27.73 -5.29 15.60
C GLY A 153 27.80 -3.77 15.47
N GLN A 154 28.19 -3.30 14.28
CA GLN A 154 28.29 -1.89 13.95
C GLN A 154 26.95 -1.14 14.11
N VAL A 155 25.81 -1.78 13.83
CA VAL A 155 24.48 -1.17 14.00
C VAL A 155 24.25 -0.77 15.46
N TRP A 156 24.73 -1.58 16.39
CA TRP A 156 24.56 -1.36 17.83
C TRP A 156 25.52 -0.28 18.36
N GLU A 157 26.73 -0.19 17.82
CA GLU A 157 27.63 0.95 18.05
C GLU A 157 27.01 2.27 17.58
N ALA A 158 26.39 2.25 16.39
CA ALA A 158 25.64 3.36 15.85
C ALA A 158 24.44 3.72 16.75
N ALA A 159 23.68 2.73 17.20
CA ALA A 159 22.53 2.92 18.09
C ALA A 159 22.93 3.62 19.41
N MET A 160 24.03 3.20 20.05
CA MET A 160 24.57 3.88 21.24
C MET A 160 24.94 5.33 20.95
N THR A 161 25.57 5.58 19.81
CA THR A 161 25.98 6.91 19.37
C THR A 161 24.77 7.82 19.14
N GLY A 162 23.74 7.33 18.47
CA GLY A 162 22.50 8.08 18.20
C GLY A 162 21.80 8.54 19.48
N ALA A 163 21.75 7.68 20.50
CA ALA A 163 21.19 8.02 21.80
C ALA A 163 22.07 9.01 22.57
N LYS A 164 23.40 8.77 22.62
CA LYS A 164 24.38 9.66 23.29
C LYS A 164 24.25 11.12 22.83
N TYR A 165 24.10 11.33 21.52
CA TYR A 165 24.03 12.66 20.93
C TYR A 165 22.60 13.17 20.68
N LYS A 166 21.57 12.42 21.12
CA LYS A 166 20.16 12.81 21.02
C LYS A 166 19.76 13.18 19.59
N VAL A 167 20.05 12.29 18.64
CA VAL A 167 19.91 12.55 17.20
C VAL A 167 18.43 12.49 16.76
N ASP A 168 17.64 13.48 17.15
CA ASP A 168 16.19 13.55 16.93
C ASP A 168 15.77 14.07 15.53
N ASN A 169 16.74 14.54 14.73
CA ASN A 169 16.59 14.82 13.30
C ASN A 169 16.81 13.58 12.41
N LEU A 170 16.94 12.39 13.01
CA LEU A 170 16.99 11.10 12.33
C LEU A 170 15.71 10.29 12.59
N THR A 171 15.17 9.70 11.52
CA THR A 171 14.12 8.66 11.57
C THR A 171 14.67 7.39 10.93
N ALA A 172 15.01 6.39 11.75
CA ALA A 172 15.39 5.06 11.27
C ALA A 172 14.14 4.20 11.09
N ILE A 173 14.13 3.33 10.08
CA ILE A 173 13.04 2.41 9.78
C ILE A 173 13.65 1.04 9.53
N LEU A 174 13.29 0.07 10.36
CA LEU A 174 13.66 -1.32 10.17
C LEU A 174 12.59 -2.02 9.33
N ASP A 175 12.97 -2.49 8.14
CA ASP A 175 12.17 -3.41 7.34
C ASP A 175 12.30 -4.81 7.93
N ARG A 176 11.37 -5.13 8.83
CA ARG A 176 11.33 -6.37 9.61
C ARG A 176 10.48 -7.42 8.87
N ASN A 177 11.10 -8.06 7.87
CA ASN A 177 10.46 -9.03 6.97
C ASN A 177 10.78 -10.50 7.30
N PHE A 178 11.59 -10.75 8.32
CA PHE A 178 11.96 -12.05 8.86
C PHE A 178 12.85 -12.92 7.97
N ILE A 179 13.38 -12.40 6.88
CA ILE A 179 14.13 -13.20 5.90
C ILE A 179 15.46 -12.51 5.55
N GLN A 180 16.55 -13.27 5.65
CA GLN A 180 17.89 -12.88 5.18
C GLN A 180 18.30 -13.67 3.92
N GLN A 181 19.59 -13.78 3.61
CA GLN A 181 20.09 -14.42 2.38
C GLN A 181 19.75 -15.91 2.34
N ASP A 182 20.07 -16.63 3.42
CA ASP A 182 20.00 -18.09 3.45
C ASP A 182 18.63 -18.62 3.90
N SER A 183 18.00 -17.96 4.87
CA SER A 183 16.70 -18.38 5.41
C SER A 183 16.06 -17.27 6.26
N TYR A 184 15.09 -17.67 7.09
CA TYR A 184 14.48 -16.83 8.10
C TYR A 184 15.48 -16.36 9.16
N THR A 185 15.38 -15.10 9.61
CA THR A 185 16.25 -14.55 10.67
C THR A 185 16.21 -15.42 11.93
N GLU A 186 15.03 -15.88 12.33
CA GLU A 186 14.78 -16.68 13.54
C GLU A 186 15.39 -18.09 13.49
N LYS A 187 15.93 -18.52 12.35
CA LYS A 187 16.67 -19.80 12.21
C LYS A 187 18.18 -19.61 12.13
N ILE A 188 18.61 -18.47 11.62
CA ILE A 188 20.01 -18.19 11.33
C ILE A 188 20.64 -17.40 12.47
N MET A 189 20.05 -16.24 12.80
CA MET A 189 20.45 -15.37 13.90
C MET A 189 19.20 -14.66 14.44
N PRO A 190 18.56 -15.19 15.50
CA PRO A 190 17.25 -14.72 15.93
C PRO A 190 17.24 -13.29 16.48
N LEU A 191 16.39 -12.45 15.89
CA LEU A 191 16.11 -11.10 16.39
C LEU A 191 14.90 -11.10 17.34
N ASP A 192 13.93 -11.97 17.05
CA ASP A 192 12.79 -12.30 17.90
C ASP A 192 12.92 -13.74 18.43
N GLU A 193 11.88 -14.28 19.08
CA GLU A 193 11.90 -15.68 19.55
C GLU A 193 12.01 -16.69 18.40
N GLU A 194 12.64 -17.84 18.66
CA GLU A 194 12.93 -18.89 17.69
C GLU A 194 11.68 -19.32 16.89
N LEU A 195 11.87 -19.56 15.58
CA LEU A 195 10.82 -20.03 14.69
C LEU A 195 10.78 -21.56 14.66
N VAL A 196 9.69 -22.14 15.15
CA VAL A 196 9.43 -23.58 15.07
C VAL A 196 8.85 -23.90 13.68
N GLY A 197 9.63 -24.58 12.84
CA GLY A 197 9.22 -24.95 11.48
C GLY A 197 9.44 -23.84 10.44
N ASP A 198 8.69 -23.88 9.34
CA ASP A 198 8.91 -23.03 8.15
C ASP A 198 7.72 -22.10 7.88
N ASP A 199 6.77 -22.02 8.81
CA ASP A 199 5.57 -21.18 8.71
C ASP A 199 5.75 -19.86 9.47
N LEU A 200 6.08 -18.79 8.74
CA LEU A 200 6.24 -17.47 9.33
C LEU A 200 4.92 -16.94 9.92
N SER A 201 3.75 -17.45 9.51
CA SER A 201 2.46 -17.01 10.04
C SER A 201 2.36 -17.17 11.55
N GLU A 202 3.12 -18.09 12.15
CA GLU A 202 3.25 -18.26 13.60
C GLU A 202 3.81 -17.01 14.31
N MET A 203 4.72 -16.27 13.66
CA MET A 203 5.25 -15.01 14.22
C MET A 203 4.19 -13.92 14.31
N TRP A 204 3.13 -14.01 13.51
CA TRP A 204 2.06 -13.03 13.45
C TRP A 204 0.86 -13.38 14.34
N LYS A 205 0.83 -14.60 14.88
CA LYS A 205 -0.23 -15.08 15.79
C LYS A 205 -0.03 -14.58 17.21
N ASP A 206 1.23 -14.39 17.63
CA ASP A 206 1.57 -13.94 18.97
C ASP A 206 2.64 -12.83 18.94
N ALA A 207 2.20 -11.59 19.15
CA ALA A 207 3.07 -10.42 19.19
C ALA A 207 3.99 -10.41 20.43
N SER A 208 3.72 -11.20 21.47
CA SER A 208 4.58 -11.26 22.67
C SER A 208 5.96 -11.84 22.36
N ARG A 209 6.08 -12.59 21.26
CA ARG A 209 7.32 -13.16 20.72
C ARG A 209 8.27 -12.12 20.14
N TRP A 210 7.79 -10.90 19.89
CA TRP A 210 8.57 -9.84 19.26
C TRP A 210 9.46 -9.13 20.28
N LYS A 211 10.79 -9.32 20.18
CA LYS A 211 11.82 -8.76 21.06
C LYS A 211 12.70 -7.71 20.39
N THR A 212 12.62 -7.58 19.07
CA THR A 212 13.43 -6.61 18.29
C THR A 212 13.27 -5.19 18.84
N GLY A 213 12.04 -4.76 19.14
CA GLY A 213 11.77 -3.44 19.72
C GLY A 213 12.40 -3.23 21.09
N ASP A 214 12.49 -4.27 21.93
CA ASP A 214 13.07 -4.17 23.27
C ASP A 214 14.58 -3.94 23.23
N LYS A 215 15.27 -4.58 22.26
CA LYS A 215 16.69 -4.29 21.98
C LYS A 215 16.86 -2.81 21.69
N TRP A 216 16.12 -2.24 20.74
CA TRP A 216 16.21 -0.81 20.43
C TRP A 216 15.86 0.11 21.60
N ARG A 217 14.83 -0.21 22.40
CA ARG A 217 14.50 0.54 23.63
C ARG A 217 15.66 0.54 24.62
N SER A 218 16.35 -0.60 24.79
CA SER A 218 17.49 -0.71 25.70
C SER A 218 18.68 0.19 25.30
N PHE A 219 18.80 0.53 24.01
CA PHE A 219 19.80 1.47 23.49
C PHE A 219 19.35 2.95 23.56
N GLY A 220 18.20 3.25 24.18
CA GLY A 220 17.74 4.62 24.41
C GLY A 220 16.99 5.27 23.24
N TRP A 221 16.39 4.46 22.36
CA TRP A 221 15.62 4.94 21.21
C TRP A 221 14.11 5.00 21.52
N ASN A 222 13.43 5.97 20.91
CA ASN A 222 11.98 5.90 20.77
C ASN A 222 11.63 4.82 19.74
N VAL A 223 10.76 3.88 20.09
CA VAL A 223 10.44 2.72 19.25
C VAL A 223 8.96 2.71 18.91
N ILE A 224 8.65 2.68 17.61
CA ILE A 224 7.28 2.63 17.09
C ILE A 224 7.11 1.36 16.25
N ASP A 225 6.32 0.41 16.70
CA ASP A 225 5.97 -0.81 15.95
C ASP A 225 4.73 -0.58 15.07
N ILE A 226 4.80 -0.99 13.80
CA ILE A 226 3.70 -0.88 12.83
C ILE A 226 3.61 -2.10 11.90
N ASP A 227 2.46 -2.27 11.25
CA ASP A 227 2.36 -3.02 10.00
C ASP A 227 2.93 -2.15 8.85
N GLY A 228 4.06 -2.57 8.29
CA GLY A 228 4.79 -1.82 7.26
C GLY A 228 4.08 -1.76 5.90
N HIS A 229 3.01 -2.54 5.69
CA HIS A 229 2.20 -2.50 4.48
C HIS A 229 0.97 -1.60 4.59
N ARG A 230 0.82 -0.90 5.72
CA ARG A 230 -0.30 -0.01 6.01
C ARG A 230 0.18 1.43 5.93
N ILE A 231 -0.13 2.08 4.80
CA ILE A 231 0.27 3.47 4.50
C ILE A 231 -0.08 4.42 5.64
N GLU A 232 -1.26 4.26 6.24
CA GLU A 232 -1.73 5.09 7.34
C GLU A 232 -0.94 4.90 8.64
N GLN A 233 -0.42 3.68 8.88
CA GLN A 233 0.44 3.41 10.04
C GLN A 233 1.85 3.96 9.81
N VAL A 234 2.38 3.83 8.59
CA VAL A 234 3.67 4.43 8.21
C VAL A 234 3.60 5.96 8.33
N ASP A 235 2.56 6.60 7.80
CA ASP A 235 2.31 8.04 7.94
C ASP A 235 2.25 8.48 9.41
N SER A 236 1.43 7.79 10.22
CA SER A 236 1.29 8.10 11.65
C SER A 236 2.62 7.93 12.40
N ALA A 237 3.38 6.87 12.11
CA ALA A 237 4.67 6.61 12.74
C ALA A 237 5.73 7.66 12.36
N ILE A 238 5.80 8.06 11.09
CA ILE A 238 6.72 9.11 10.65
C ILE A 238 6.36 10.46 11.28
N LYS A 239 5.06 10.82 11.37
CA LYS A 239 4.62 12.03 12.10
C LYS A 239 5.08 12.03 13.55
N LYS A 240 4.87 10.92 14.26
CA LYS A 240 5.30 10.76 15.65
C LYS A 240 6.83 10.85 15.78
N ALA A 241 7.57 10.24 14.86
CA ALA A 241 9.04 10.32 14.83
C ALA A 241 9.53 11.77 14.64
N ILE A 242 8.92 12.54 13.74
CA ILE A 242 9.25 13.95 13.50
C ILE A 242 8.97 14.83 14.74
N GLN A 243 7.88 14.53 15.45
CA GLN A 243 7.45 15.23 16.66
C GLN A 243 8.29 14.87 17.89
N THR A 244 8.92 13.70 17.90
CA THR A 244 9.79 13.25 19.00
C THR A 244 11.07 14.08 19.02
N LYS A 245 11.40 14.70 20.16
CA LYS A 245 12.58 15.55 20.37
C LYS A 245 13.46 15.01 21.48
N GLY A 246 14.76 15.30 21.41
CA GLY A 246 15.75 14.93 22.42
C GLY A 246 16.17 13.45 22.43
N MET A 247 15.69 12.65 21.48
CA MET A 247 16.08 11.25 21.28
C MET A 247 15.82 10.80 19.83
N PRO A 248 16.62 9.86 19.30
CA PRO A 248 16.37 9.29 17.98
C PRO A 248 15.14 8.36 17.98
N THR A 249 14.48 8.22 16.83
CA THR A 249 13.35 7.31 16.66
C THR A 249 13.67 6.20 15.66
N ILE A 250 13.29 4.98 16.01
CA ILE A 250 13.21 3.85 15.08
C ILE A 250 11.78 3.36 14.93
N ILE A 251 11.36 3.17 13.69
CA ILE A 251 10.09 2.55 13.32
C ILE A 251 10.38 1.09 12.97
N ILE A 252 9.84 0.16 13.74
CA ILE A 252 9.92 -1.28 13.43
C ILE A 252 8.72 -1.60 12.52
N ALA A 253 8.97 -1.59 11.22
CA ALA A 253 7.96 -1.84 10.21
C ALA A 253 7.93 -3.34 9.88
N ARG A 254 6.93 -4.04 10.39
CA ARG A 254 6.77 -5.48 10.16
C ARG A 254 6.18 -5.71 8.78
N THR A 255 6.88 -6.46 7.96
CA THR A 255 6.62 -6.59 6.53
C THR A 255 6.70 -8.06 6.10
N ILE A 256 6.30 -8.31 4.85
CA ILE A 256 6.41 -9.59 4.16
C ILE A 256 7.33 -9.36 2.97
N LYS A 257 8.44 -10.10 2.91
CA LYS A 257 9.35 -10.02 1.77
C LYS A 257 8.61 -10.47 0.51
N GLY A 258 8.72 -9.70 -0.58
CA GLY A 258 7.98 -10.00 -1.82
C GLY A 258 6.51 -9.60 -1.83
N LYS A 259 6.04 -8.79 -0.85
CA LYS A 259 4.63 -8.38 -0.72
C LYS A 259 3.98 -7.96 -2.04
N GLY A 260 2.87 -8.62 -2.37
CA GLY A 260 2.02 -8.33 -3.52
C GLY A 260 2.10 -9.38 -4.64
N VAL A 261 3.09 -10.27 -4.61
CA VAL A 261 3.27 -11.34 -5.61
C VAL A 261 3.37 -12.68 -4.90
N GLU A 262 2.38 -13.56 -5.07
CA GLU A 262 2.14 -14.69 -4.17
C GLU A 262 3.31 -15.69 -4.10
N HIS A 263 4.01 -15.94 -5.20
CA HIS A 263 5.17 -16.83 -5.22
C HIS A 263 6.44 -16.18 -4.63
N MET A 264 6.47 -14.85 -4.53
CA MET A 264 7.56 -14.08 -3.91
C MET A 264 7.34 -13.83 -2.43
N GLU A 265 6.08 -13.77 -1.99
CA GLU A 265 5.71 -13.56 -0.60
C GLU A 265 6.25 -14.66 0.32
N ASP A 266 6.91 -14.24 1.41
CA ASP A 266 7.37 -15.13 2.47
C ASP A 266 8.27 -16.27 1.96
N ASN A 267 9.19 -15.92 1.07
CA ASN A 267 10.00 -16.89 0.36
C ASN A 267 11.48 -16.44 0.27
N PRO A 268 12.39 -17.07 1.02
CA PRO A 268 13.82 -16.76 0.98
C PRO A 268 14.45 -16.80 -0.42
N LYS A 269 13.94 -17.66 -1.33
CA LYS A 269 14.47 -17.77 -2.70
C LYS A 269 14.39 -16.44 -3.47
N TRP A 270 13.38 -15.61 -3.19
CA TRP A 270 13.19 -14.32 -3.85
C TRP A 270 13.93 -13.16 -3.19
N HIS A 271 14.86 -13.44 -2.28
CA HIS A 271 15.73 -12.41 -1.75
C HIS A 271 16.57 -11.75 -2.86
N GLY A 272 17.24 -12.56 -3.71
CA GLY A 272 18.13 -12.10 -4.78
C GLY A 272 17.88 -12.74 -6.15
N GLN A 273 16.73 -13.40 -6.33
CA GLN A 273 16.35 -14.01 -7.60
C GLN A 273 15.58 -13.01 -8.48
N ALA A 274 16.01 -12.87 -9.74
CA ALA A 274 15.29 -12.09 -10.74
C ALA A 274 14.17 -12.90 -11.41
N PRO A 275 13.00 -12.28 -11.69
CA PRO A 275 11.93 -12.95 -12.41
C PRO A 275 12.29 -13.12 -13.89
N LYS A 276 11.97 -14.29 -14.44
CA LYS A 276 12.14 -14.54 -15.89
C LYS A 276 11.18 -13.68 -16.70
N LYS A 277 11.61 -13.24 -17.88
CA LYS A 277 10.84 -12.37 -18.79
C LYS A 277 9.45 -12.90 -19.12
N GLU A 278 9.31 -14.23 -19.27
CA GLU A 278 8.03 -14.89 -19.57
C GLU A 278 6.95 -14.69 -18.50
N PHE A 279 7.34 -14.44 -17.24
CA PHE A 279 6.40 -14.25 -16.13
C PHE A 279 6.05 -12.78 -15.86
N VAL A 280 6.79 -11.83 -16.44
CA VAL A 280 6.59 -10.39 -16.17
C VAL A 280 5.15 -9.95 -16.43
N PRO A 281 4.49 -10.31 -17.56
CA PRO A 281 3.11 -9.88 -17.79
C PRO A 281 2.11 -10.45 -16.77
N ILE A 282 2.37 -11.67 -16.24
CA ILE A 282 1.52 -12.30 -15.22
C ILE A 282 1.72 -11.59 -13.87
N ILE A 283 2.97 -11.29 -13.52
CA ILE A 283 3.33 -10.54 -12.30
C ILE A 283 2.74 -9.12 -12.33
N ASP A 284 2.82 -8.43 -13.47
CA ASP A 284 2.23 -7.10 -13.64
C ASP A 284 0.71 -7.14 -13.43
N MET A 285 0.04 -8.14 -14.00
CA MET A 285 -1.40 -8.35 -13.79
C MET A 285 -1.72 -8.65 -12.31
N GLU A 286 -0.87 -9.39 -11.61
CA GLU A 286 -1.03 -9.65 -10.17
C GLU A 286 -0.88 -8.36 -9.34
N ILE A 287 0.11 -7.52 -9.68
CA ILE A 287 0.35 -6.21 -9.06
C ILE A 287 -0.82 -5.24 -9.32
N ASP A 288 -1.39 -5.27 -10.53
CA ASP A 288 -2.53 -4.41 -10.90
C ASP A 288 -3.87 -4.90 -10.31
N SER A 289 -3.91 -6.13 -9.80
CA SER A 289 -5.12 -6.76 -9.27
C SER A 289 -5.15 -6.90 -7.74
N GLN A 290 -4.35 -6.10 -7.03
CA GLN A 290 -4.46 -5.98 -5.57
C GLN A 290 -5.81 -5.37 -5.18
N SER A 291 -6.39 -5.85 -4.08
CA SER A 291 -7.74 -5.50 -3.63
C SER A 291 -7.77 -4.88 -2.23
N MET A 292 -8.88 -4.22 -1.91
CA MET A 292 -9.16 -3.60 -0.61
C MET A 292 -10.56 -3.96 -0.13
N ILE A 293 -10.72 -4.19 1.17
CA ILE A 293 -12.01 -4.43 1.81
C ILE A 293 -12.39 -3.26 2.71
N ALA A 294 -13.61 -2.75 2.49
CA ALA A 294 -14.12 -1.54 3.09
C ALA A 294 -15.44 -1.79 3.84
N PRO A 295 -15.42 -2.14 5.12
CA PRO A 295 -16.67 -2.34 5.85
C PRO A 295 -17.45 -1.01 5.95
N SER A 296 -18.75 -1.04 5.64
CA SER A 296 -19.65 0.10 5.80
C SER A 296 -20.29 0.07 7.18
N ILE A 297 -19.98 1.07 8.01
CA ILE A 297 -20.41 1.09 9.42
C ILE A 297 -21.89 1.40 9.59
N ILE A 298 -22.57 1.93 8.57
CA ILE A 298 -24.02 2.19 8.63
C ILE A 298 -24.86 0.92 8.68
N ALA A 299 -24.26 -0.22 8.32
CA ALA A 299 -24.90 -1.53 8.43
C ALA A 299 -24.82 -2.13 9.85
N GLY A 300 -24.11 -1.46 10.76
CA GLY A 300 -23.95 -1.88 12.16
C GLY A 300 -24.93 -1.20 13.12
N ASP A 301 -24.54 -1.13 14.40
CA ASP A 301 -25.30 -0.40 15.41
C ASP A 301 -25.11 1.11 15.27
N MET A 302 -26.07 1.77 14.62
CA MET A 302 -26.07 3.24 14.44
C MET A 302 -26.10 4.02 15.76
N THR A 303 -26.49 3.39 16.88
CA THR A 303 -26.43 4.02 18.20
C THR A 303 -25.02 3.99 18.80
N ASN A 304 -24.11 3.19 18.23
CA ASN A 304 -22.75 2.99 18.72
C ASN A 304 -21.72 2.83 17.58
N LEU A 305 -21.62 3.85 16.73
CA LEU A 305 -20.65 3.89 15.62
C LEU A 305 -19.19 3.81 16.09
N GLU A 306 -18.88 4.24 17.32
CA GLU A 306 -17.53 4.09 17.87
C GLU A 306 -17.11 2.63 17.99
N ASN A 307 -18.03 1.77 18.42
CA ASN A 307 -17.80 0.32 18.47
C ASN A 307 -17.63 -0.24 17.06
N GLU A 308 -18.41 0.23 16.09
CA GLU A 308 -18.26 -0.21 14.69
C GLU A 308 -16.90 0.14 14.10
N VAL A 309 -16.38 1.34 14.37
CA VAL A 309 -15.01 1.72 14.01
C VAL A 309 -13.98 0.80 14.67
N LYS A 310 -14.12 0.50 15.97
CA LYS A 310 -13.22 -0.43 16.69
C LYS A 310 -13.28 -1.85 16.13
N ARG A 311 -14.46 -2.30 15.69
CA ARG A 311 -14.64 -3.59 15.01
C ARG A 311 -13.93 -3.62 13.65
N CYS A 312 -14.00 -2.54 12.87
CA CYS A 312 -13.22 -2.41 11.63
C CYS A 312 -11.71 -2.48 11.86
N VAL A 313 -11.21 -1.80 12.91
CA VAL A 313 -9.80 -1.82 13.30
C VAL A 313 -9.35 -3.24 13.66
N THR A 314 -10.07 -3.90 14.55
CA THR A 314 -9.79 -5.29 14.97
C THR A 314 -9.93 -6.26 13.80
N GLY A 315 -10.85 -5.97 12.88
CA GLY A 315 -11.08 -6.69 11.63
C GLY A 315 -9.96 -6.55 10.59
N ARG A 316 -9.04 -5.58 10.77
CA ARG A 316 -8.00 -5.23 9.78
C ARG A 316 -8.57 -4.80 8.43
N ALA A 317 -9.63 -3.99 8.46
CA ALA A 317 -10.19 -3.31 7.29
C ALA A 317 -9.12 -2.47 6.56
N ASP A 318 -9.22 -2.33 5.24
CA ASP A 318 -8.27 -1.53 4.46
C ASP A 318 -8.62 -0.02 4.53
N TYR A 319 -9.90 0.30 4.50
CA TYR A 319 -10.47 1.60 4.89
C TYR A 319 -11.87 1.39 5.48
N ILE A 320 -12.43 2.44 6.10
CA ILE A 320 -13.78 2.41 6.69
C ILE A 320 -14.69 3.24 5.80
N HIS A 321 -15.72 2.60 5.27
CA HIS A 321 -16.67 3.22 4.36
C HIS A 321 -17.78 3.93 5.16
N LEU A 322 -18.03 5.18 4.82
CA LEU A 322 -18.90 6.11 5.52
C LEU A 322 -19.97 6.64 4.57
N ASP A 323 -21.13 5.98 4.57
CA ASP A 323 -22.29 6.40 3.78
C ASP A 323 -23.01 7.58 4.44
N VAL A 324 -22.80 8.76 3.87
CA VAL A 324 -23.41 10.03 4.33
C VAL A 324 -24.61 10.35 3.46
N MET A 325 -25.77 10.44 4.10
CA MET A 325 -27.05 10.66 3.43
C MET A 325 -27.77 11.86 4.06
N ASP A 326 -28.29 12.78 3.24
CA ASP A 326 -28.89 14.04 3.72
C ASP A 326 -30.43 14.02 3.85
N GLY A 327 -31.10 12.98 3.34
CA GLY A 327 -32.56 12.93 3.27
C GLY A 327 -33.17 13.70 2.09
N MET A 328 -32.35 14.30 1.22
CA MET A 328 -32.78 15.12 0.07
C MET A 328 -32.41 14.45 -1.26
N PHE A 329 -31.14 14.05 -1.44
CA PHE A 329 -30.73 13.29 -2.63
C PHE A 329 -31.22 11.84 -2.54
N VAL A 330 -31.12 11.26 -1.35
CA VAL A 330 -31.67 9.94 -1.01
C VAL A 330 -32.67 10.10 0.15
N PRO A 331 -33.71 9.25 0.26
CA PRO A 331 -34.82 9.49 1.20
C PRO A 331 -34.44 9.35 2.69
N ASN A 332 -33.36 8.64 3.01
CA ASN A 332 -32.91 8.42 4.37
C ASN A 332 -31.80 9.40 4.75
N LYS A 333 -31.71 9.73 6.04
CA LYS A 333 -30.61 10.52 6.60
C LYS A 333 -29.75 9.65 7.51
N THR A 334 -28.43 9.75 7.37
CA THR A 334 -27.47 9.05 8.26
C THR A 334 -26.77 10.06 9.17
N PHE A 335 -25.44 10.05 9.23
CA PHE A 335 -24.61 10.99 10.00
C PHE A 335 -23.93 11.99 9.06
N ASP A 336 -23.30 13.02 9.63
CA ASP A 336 -22.62 14.08 8.88
C ASP A 336 -21.14 14.24 9.32
N TYR A 337 -20.50 15.29 8.81
CA TYR A 337 -19.10 15.63 9.11
C TYR A 337 -18.81 15.82 10.61
N ASN A 338 -19.80 16.18 11.45
CA ASN A 338 -19.58 16.29 12.90
C ASN A 338 -19.32 14.92 13.51
N LYS A 339 -20.11 13.91 13.11
CA LYS A 339 -19.89 12.54 13.56
C LYS A 339 -18.56 12.00 13.06
N ILE A 340 -18.18 12.29 11.82
CA ILE A 340 -16.87 11.88 11.28
C ILE A 340 -15.73 12.47 12.11
N ARG A 341 -15.83 13.76 12.49
CA ARG A 341 -14.85 14.42 13.36
C ARG A 341 -14.74 13.76 14.73
N GLU A 342 -15.86 13.30 15.29
CA GLU A 342 -15.88 12.56 16.56
C GLU A 342 -15.24 11.16 16.43
N LEU A 343 -15.43 10.48 15.31
CA LEU A 343 -14.90 9.14 15.06
C LEU A 343 -13.41 9.13 14.67
N ARG A 344 -12.93 10.20 14.04
CA ARG A 344 -11.56 10.29 13.50
C ARG A 344 -10.44 9.96 14.50
N PRO A 345 -10.48 10.41 15.78
CA PRO A 345 -9.45 10.09 16.76
C PRO A 345 -9.35 8.60 17.13
N LEU A 346 -10.38 7.79 16.85
CA LEU A 346 -10.43 6.38 17.23
C LEU A 346 -9.51 5.48 16.39
N THR A 347 -9.09 5.95 15.22
CA THR A 347 -8.31 5.14 14.28
C THR A 347 -7.49 5.98 13.32
N VAL A 348 -6.44 5.40 12.75
CA VAL A 348 -5.71 5.95 11.60
C VAL A 348 -6.17 5.34 10.27
N ILE A 349 -6.97 4.27 10.30
CA ILE A 349 -7.51 3.63 9.08
C ILE A 349 -8.20 4.70 8.21
N PRO A 350 -7.96 4.72 6.90
CA PRO A 350 -8.52 5.76 6.06
C PRO A 350 -10.05 5.79 6.15
N PHE A 351 -10.61 7.00 6.21
CA PHE A 351 -12.04 7.22 6.10
C PHE A 351 -12.42 7.49 4.64
N ASP A 352 -13.21 6.59 4.08
CA ASP A 352 -13.78 6.67 2.75
C ASP A 352 -15.20 7.20 2.85
N THR A 353 -15.37 8.49 2.54
CA THR A 353 -16.63 9.20 2.74
C THR A 353 -17.41 9.28 1.44
N HIS A 354 -18.48 8.52 1.39
CA HIS A 354 -19.38 8.44 0.26
C HIS A 354 -20.56 9.40 0.48
N LEU A 355 -20.57 10.50 -0.27
CA LEU A 355 -21.54 11.58 -0.13
C LEU A 355 -22.74 11.37 -1.05
N MET A 356 -23.83 10.86 -0.48
CA MET A 356 -25.16 10.82 -1.07
C MET A 356 -25.96 12.05 -0.63
N ILE A 357 -25.50 13.24 -1.03
CA ILE A 357 -26.07 14.53 -0.62
C ILE A 357 -26.32 15.45 -1.82
N ASN A 358 -27.26 16.39 -1.68
CA ASN A 358 -27.48 17.45 -2.66
C ASN A 358 -26.45 18.58 -2.49
N GLU A 359 -26.11 19.26 -3.60
CA GLU A 359 -25.15 20.38 -3.63
C GLU A 359 -23.81 20.10 -2.89
N PRO A 360 -23.13 18.97 -3.19
CA PRO A 360 -21.94 18.54 -2.44
C PRO A 360 -20.77 19.55 -2.48
N GLU A 361 -20.69 20.40 -3.50
CA GLU A 361 -19.69 21.45 -3.64
C GLU A 361 -19.73 22.47 -2.49
N LYS A 362 -20.89 22.66 -1.86
CA LYS A 362 -21.06 23.54 -0.69
C LYS A 362 -20.55 22.92 0.61
N HIS A 363 -20.44 21.60 0.66
CA HIS A 363 -20.21 20.86 1.91
C HIS A 363 -18.89 20.08 1.93
N VAL A 364 -18.27 19.84 0.77
CA VAL A 364 -17.05 19.00 0.66
C VAL A 364 -15.96 19.42 1.65
N LYS A 365 -15.77 20.73 1.87
CA LYS A 365 -14.75 21.25 2.78
C LYS A 365 -14.98 20.85 4.24
N ASP A 366 -16.23 20.72 4.67
CA ASP A 366 -16.57 20.29 6.03
C ASP A 366 -16.11 18.84 6.28
N TYR A 367 -16.25 17.98 5.28
CA TYR A 367 -15.80 16.58 5.32
C TYR A 367 -14.27 16.46 5.26
N VAL A 368 -13.61 17.31 4.48
CA VAL A 368 -12.13 17.44 4.51
C VAL A 368 -11.66 17.81 5.92
N ASP A 369 -12.30 18.80 6.55
CA ASP A 369 -11.93 19.28 7.89
C ASP A 369 -12.31 18.29 9.00
N ALA A 370 -13.29 17.43 8.77
CA ALA A 370 -13.65 16.35 9.67
C ALA A 370 -12.63 15.19 9.69
N GLY A 371 -11.75 15.12 8.69
CA GLY A 371 -10.70 14.09 8.60
C GLY A 371 -11.03 12.91 7.70
N SER A 372 -11.89 13.11 6.70
CA SER A 372 -12.04 12.18 5.57
C SER A 372 -10.74 12.12 4.76
N ASP A 373 -10.35 10.92 4.31
CA ASP A 373 -9.13 10.69 3.53
C ASP A 373 -9.43 10.49 2.04
N ILE A 374 -10.65 10.02 1.75
CA ILE A 374 -11.22 9.85 0.41
C ILE A 374 -12.64 10.42 0.47
N ILE A 375 -13.01 11.20 -0.54
CA ILE A 375 -14.37 11.72 -0.67
C ILE A 375 -14.87 11.40 -2.08
N THR A 376 -16.02 10.75 -2.14
CA THR A 376 -16.70 10.38 -3.37
C THR A 376 -18.08 11.02 -3.42
N VAL A 377 -18.40 11.66 -4.56
CA VAL A 377 -19.69 12.33 -4.79
C VAL A 377 -20.41 11.70 -5.98
N HIS A 378 -21.75 11.75 -5.96
CA HIS A 378 -22.57 11.22 -7.03
C HIS A 378 -22.55 12.09 -8.29
N VAL A 379 -22.44 11.46 -9.47
CA VAL A 379 -22.55 12.17 -10.75
C VAL A 379 -23.94 12.78 -10.96
N GLU A 380 -24.97 12.21 -10.32
CA GLU A 380 -26.36 12.62 -10.46
C GLU A 380 -26.69 13.99 -9.85
N VAL A 381 -25.83 14.46 -8.94
CA VAL A 381 -25.97 15.76 -8.25
C VAL A 381 -24.87 16.74 -8.64
N CYS A 382 -24.06 16.38 -9.64
CA CYS A 382 -22.93 17.18 -10.11
C CYS A 382 -23.03 17.46 -11.61
N ASP A 383 -22.32 18.50 -12.02
CA ASP A 383 -21.96 18.82 -13.40
C ASP A 383 -20.44 19.10 -13.49
N ALA A 384 -19.94 19.44 -14.69
CA ALA A 384 -18.52 19.73 -14.87
C ALA A 384 -18.01 20.87 -13.98
N SER A 385 -18.85 21.87 -13.68
CA SER A 385 -18.47 23.07 -12.93
C SER A 385 -18.37 22.78 -11.44
N SER A 386 -19.44 22.23 -10.86
CA SER A 386 -19.52 21.82 -9.45
C SER A 386 -18.47 20.76 -9.12
N PHE A 387 -18.31 19.74 -9.96
CA PHE A 387 -17.27 18.72 -9.75
C PHE A 387 -15.86 19.29 -9.90
N GLY A 388 -15.64 20.25 -10.81
CA GLY A 388 -14.38 20.96 -10.92
C GLY A 388 -13.99 21.66 -9.61
N GLN A 389 -14.93 22.34 -8.97
CA GLN A 389 -14.72 22.98 -7.66
C GLN A 389 -14.40 21.95 -6.56
N ILE A 390 -15.17 20.85 -6.50
CA ILE A 390 -14.94 19.74 -5.57
C ILE A 390 -13.52 19.17 -5.76
N HIS A 391 -13.16 18.85 -7.01
CA HIS A 391 -11.84 18.32 -7.36
C HIS A 391 -10.71 19.21 -6.84
N ASP A 392 -10.79 20.53 -7.04
CA ASP A 392 -9.74 21.46 -6.64
C ASP A 392 -9.61 21.56 -5.11
N VAL A 393 -10.73 21.55 -4.39
CA VAL A 393 -10.73 21.49 -2.92
C VAL A 393 -10.09 20.20 -2.43
N LEU A 394 -10.46 19.05 -2.99
CA LEU A 394 -9.92 17.76 -2.57
C LEU A 394 -8.43 17.62 -2.88
N LYS A 395 -7.99 17.97 -4.10
CA LYS A 395 -6.58 17.89 -4.50
C LYS A 395 -5.69 18.82 -3.67
N SER A 396 -6.10 20.08 -3.45
CA SER A 396 -5.33 21.02 -2.63
C SER A 396 -5.17 20.58 -1.18
N ASN A 397 -6.07 19.73 -0.68
CA ASN A 397 -6.01 19.16 0.67
C ASN A 397 -5.44 17.74 0.75
N GLN A 398 -4.98 17.17 -0.38
CA GLN A 398 -4.43 15.81 -0.49
C GLN A 398 -5.42 14.71 -0.12
N ILE A 399 -6.68 14.90 -0.52
CA ILE A 399 -7.78 13.95 -0.34
C ILE A 399 -7.99 13.15 -1.63
N GLY A 400 -8.30 11.86 -1.50
CA GLY A 400 -8.67 11.02 -2.65
C GLY A 400 -9.96 11.52 -3.30
N VAL A 401 -9.93 11.69 -4.62
CA VAL A 401 -11.06 12.21 -5.40
C VAL A 401 -11.84 11.07 -6.03
N GLY A 402 -13.14 10.95 -5.74
CA GLY A 402 -13.98 9.92 -6.35
C GLY A 402 -15.31 10.41 -6.92
N LEU A 403 -15.84 9.61 -7.84
CA LEU A 403 -17.20 9.73 -8.37
C LEU A 403 -17.99 8.44 -8.13
N ALA A 404 -19.26 8.57 -7.75
CA ALA A 404 -20.20 7.46 -7.64
C ALA A 404 -21.24 7.54 -8.78
N ILE A 405 -21.69 6.37 -9.24
CA ILE A 405 -22.76 6.25 -10.25
C ILE A 405 -23.84 5.28 -9.77
N ASN A 406 -25.11 5.71 -9.80
CA ASN A 406 -26.27 4.88 -9.46
C ASN A 406 -26.46 3.75 -10.47
N PRO A 407 -27.14 2.64 -10.14
CA PRO A 407 -27.28 1.50 -11.05
C PRO A 407 -27.79 1.87 -12.45
N ASP A 408 -28.81 2.73 -12.54
CA ASP A 408 -29.49 3.09 -13.79
C ASP A 408 -28.85 4.27 -14.54
N THR A 409 -27.83 4.92 -13.97
CA THR A 409 -27.18 6.09 -14.58
C THR A 409 -26.01 5.69 -15.48
N GLU A 410 -26.00 6.11 -16.74
CA GLU A 410 -24.81 5.96 -17.59
C GLU A 410 -23.70 6.93 -17.15
N PHE A 411 -22.43 6.58 -17.40
CA PHE A 411 -21.32 7.47 -17.07
C PHE A 411 -21.40 8.74 -17.93
N PRO A 412 -21.54 9.94 -17.33
CA PRO A 412 -21.90 11.11 -18.11
C PRO A 412 -20.70 11.66 -18.90
N GLU A 413 -20.97 12.23 -20.07
CA GLU A 413 -19.96 12.78 -20.97
C GLU A 413 -19.08 13.85 -20.29
N TRP A 414 -19.69 14.69 -19.44
CA TRP A 414 -18.97 15.74 -18.72
C TRP A 414 -17.88 15.18 -17.78
N ALA A 415 -18.06 13.96 -17.25
CA ALA A 415 -17.14 13.34 -16.29
C ALA A 415 -15.91 12.72 -16.97
N VAL A 416 -15.97 12.46 -18.28
CA VAL A 416 -14.88 11.82 -19.05
C VAL A 416 -13.57 12.59 -18.93
N GLN A 417 -13.62 13.92 -18.96
CA GLN A 417 -12.44 14.79 -18.83
C GLN A 417 -11.74 14.66 -17.45
N PHE A 418 -12.44 14.17 -16.44
CA PHE A 418 -11.90 14.01 -15.09
C PHE A 418 -11.30 12.61 -14.86
N ILE A 419 -11.58 11.62 -15.70
CA ILE A 419 -11.14 10.23 -15.53
C ILE A 419 -9.64 10.11 -15.17
N PRO A 420 -8.68 10.78 -15.86
CA PRO A 420 -7.26 10.67 -15.52
C PRO A 420 -6.90 11.21 -14.13
N LYS A 421 -7.76 12.05 -13.55
CA LYS A 421 -7.56 12.75 -12.26
C LYS A 421 -8.25 12.05 -11.09
N LEU A 422 -9.17 11.12 -11.38
CA LEU A 422 -9.90 10.35 -10.38
C LEU A 422 -9.02 9.31 -9.69
N ASP A 423 -9.29 9.11 -8.41
CA ASP A 423 -8.63 8.12 -7.57
C ASP A 423 -9.54 6.90 -7.33
N GLN A 424 -10.85 7.11 -7.30
CA GLN A 424 -11.86 6.08 -7.08
C GLN A 424 -13.08 6.31 -7.97
N ILE A 425 -13.74 5.23 -8.39
CA ILE A 425 -15.09 5.28 -8.94
C ILE A 425 -15.94 4.23 -8.24
N ILE A 426 -16.99 4.66 -7.57
CA ILE A 426 -17.97 3.77 -6.96
C ILE A 426 -19.02 3.40 -8.00
N VAL A 427 -19.20 2.11 -8.22
CA VAL A 427 -20.32 1.56 -8.95
C VAL A 427 -21.33 1.06 -7.94
N MET A 428 -22.47 1.76 -7.85
CA MET A 428 -23.57 1.31 -7.00
C MET A 428 -24.20 0.06 -7.60
N SER A 429 -24.22 -1.02 -6.84
CA SER A 429 -24.90 -2.28 -7.16
C SER A 429 -26.24 -2.45 -6.45
N VAL A 430 -26.73 -1.39 -5.78
CA VAL A 430 -28.10 -1.23 -5.26
C VAL A 430 -28.55 0.22 -5.48
N VAL A 431 -29.85 0.49 -5.43
CA VAL A 431 -30.35 1.88 -5.43
C VAL A 431 -29.88 2.56 -4.13
N PRO A 432 -29.18 3.70 -4.18
CA PRO A 432 -28.67 4.33 -2.97
C PRO A 432 -29.81 4.74 -2.02
N GLY A 433 -29.50 4.85 -0.73
CA GLY A 433 -30.44 5.34 0.27
C GLY A 433 -31.11 4.28 1.14
N LYS A 434 -30.88 2.97 0.95
CA LYS A 434 -31.36 1.94 1.88
C LYS A 434 -30.33 0.83 2.11
N SER A 435 -30.03 0.52 3.37
CA SER A 435 -29.12 -0.58 3.73
C SER A 435 -29.79 -1.96 3.60
N GLY A 436 -28.97 -3.00 3.38
CA GLY A 436 -29.43 -4.41 3.35
C GLY A 436 -30.17 -4.84 2.08
N GLN A 437 -30.08 -4.07 1.00
CA GLN A 437 -30.66 -4.43 -0.30
C GLN A 437 -29.88 -5.57 -0.98
N LYS A 438 -30.57 -6.30 -1.86
CA LYS A 438 -29.95 -7.35 -2.68
C LYS A 438 -29.19 -6.72 -3.84
N TYR A 439 -28.06 -7.33 -4.18
CA TYR A 439 -27.25 -6.98 -5.34
C TYR A 439 -28.07 -7.00 -6.64
N ILE A 440 -27.89 -6.00 -7.49
CA ILE A 440 -28.51 -5.90 -8.81
C ILE A 440 -27.58 -6.55 -9.84
N GLU A 441 -27.91 -7.74 -10.32
CA GLU A 441 -27.06 -8.53 -11.26
C GLU A 441 -26.65 -7.77 -12.53
N ALA A 442 -27.51 -6.89 -13.04
CA ALA A 442 -27.21 -6.07 -14.24
C ALA A 442 -25.99 -5.14 -14.05
N THR A 443 -25.56 -4.89 -12.81
CA THR A 443 -24.39 -4.06 -12.52
C THR A 443 -23.06 -4.72 -12.91
N HIS A 444 -23.02 -6.04 -13.09
CA HIS A 444 -21.87 -6.75 -13.67
C HIS A 444 -21.56 -6.24 -15.09
N GLU A 445 -22.57 -6.21 -15.97
CA GLU A 445 -22.42 -5.71 -17.34
C GLU A 445 -22.02 -4.22 -17.35
N LYS A 446 -22.61 -3.43 -16.45
CA LYS A 446 -22.27 -2.02 -16.28
C LYS A 446 -20.80 -1.83 -15.88
N MET A 447 -20.32 -2.58 -14.90
CA MET A 447 -18.95 -2.48 -14.44
C MET A 447 -17.97 -2.85 -15.55
N HIS A 448 -18.28 -3.87 -16.36
CA HIS A 448 -17.48 -4.22 -17.53
C HIS A 448 -17.42 -3.10 -18.57
N LYS A 449 -18.56 -2.51 -18.95
CA LYS A 449 -18.62 -1.37 -19.88
C LYS A 449 -17.87 -0.15 -19.35
N LEU A 450 -18.07 0.17 -18.08
CA LEU A 450 -17.37 1.28 -17.43
C LEU A 450 -15.86 1.06 -17.44
N ASN A 451 -15.40 -0.13 -17.06
CA ASN A 451 -13.97 -0.45 -17.03
C ASN A 451 -13.33 -0.23 -18.42
N GLN A 452 -14.03 -0.55 -19.51
CA GLN A 452 -13.57 -0.23 -20.86
C GLN A 452 -13.44 1.30 -21.06
N ILE A 453 -14.46 2.08 -20.73
CA ILE A 453 -14.43 3.56 -20.83
C ILE A 453 -13.25 4.13 -20.03
N LEU A 454 -13.05 3.66 -18.81
CA LEU A 454 -11.98 4.11 -17.92
C LEU A 454 -10.59 3.81 -18.49
N ASN A 455 -10.38 2.59 -18.98
CA ASN A 455 -9.11 2.20 -19.59
C ASN A 455 -8.79 3.02 -20.85
N HIS A 456 -9.78 3.28 -21.71
CA HIS A 456 -9.60 4.13 -22.90
C HIS A 456 -9.25 5.58 -22.54
N ASN A 457 -9.62 6.05 -21.35
CA ASN A 457 -9.40 7.41 -20.88
C ASN A 457 -8.30 7.51 -19.81
N ASN A 458 -7.35 6.57 -19.80
CA ASN A 458 -6.16 6.59 -18.93
C ASN A 458 -6.48 6.64 -17.43
N PHE A 459 -7.55 5.96 -16.99
CA PHE A 459 -7.82 5.79 -15.57
C PHE A 459 -6.72 4.96 -14.91
N ASP A 460 -6.19 5.46 -13.79
CA ASP A 460 -5.18 4.78 -12.98
C ASP A 460 -5.68 4.54 -11.53
N GLY A 461 -6.96 4.82 -11.27
CA GLY A 461 -7.61 4.68 -9.96
C GLY A 461 -8.13 3.28 -9.66
N TYR A 462 -9.13 3.21 -8.78
CA TYR A 462 -9.76 1.96 -8.35
C TYR A 462 -11.27 2.02 -8.58
N ILE A 463 -11.85 0.96 -9.16
CA ILE A 463 -13.30 0.76 -9.15
C ILE A 463 -13.67 0.12 -7.81
N GLU A 464 -14.65 0.71 -7.13
CA GLU A 464 -15.26 0.20 -5.92
C GLU A 464 -16.66 -0.34 -6.20
N ALA A 465 -16.94 -1.55 -5.72
CA ALA A 465 -18.28 -2.13 -5.73
C ALA A 465 -18.96 -1.82 -4.39
N ASP A 466 -20.07 -1.08 -4.43
CA ASP A 466 -20.86 -0.74 -3.25
C ASP A 466 -22.34 -1.12 -3.40
N GLY A 467 -22.87 -1.81 -2.39
CA GLY A 467 -24.26 -2.27 -2.32
C GLY A 467 -24.43 -3.77 -2.53
N GLY A 468 -24.76 -4.50 -1.46
CA GLY A 468 -25.10 -5.92 -1.58
C GLY A 468 -23.93 -6.84 -1.95
N VAL A 469 -22.68 -6.41 -1.79
CA VAL A 469 -21.49 -7.27 -1.98
C VAL A 469 -21.40 -8.29 -0.84
N THR A 470 -21.31 -9.57 -1.20
CA THR A 470 -21.26 -10.73 -0.30
C THR A 470 -20.17 -11.72 -0.74
N LEU A 471 -19.98 -12.79 0.04
CA LEU A 471 -19.08 -13.89 -0.32
C LEU A 471 -19.46 -14.61 -1.63
N ASP A 472 -20.71 -14.48 -2.06
CA ASP A 472 -21.24 -15.17 -3.24
C ASP A 472 -20.91 -14.42 -4.54
N ASN A 473 -20.93 -13.08 -4.52
CA ASN A 473 -20.77 -12.24 -5.71
C ASN A 473 -19.42 -11.50 -5.79
N ILE A 474 -18.65 -11.41 -4.70
CA ILE A 474 -17.39 -10.64 -4.68
C ILE A 474 -16.36 -11.12 -5.72
N GLY A 475 -16.32 -12.43 -5.98
CA GLY A 475 -15.45 -12.99 -7.00
C GLY A 475 -15.80 -12.49 -8.40
N ALA A 476 -17.10 -12.39 -8.72
CA ALA A 476 -17.58 -11.86 -10.00
C ALA A 476 -17.30 -10.35 -10.10
N CYS A 477 -17.60 -9.58 -9.05
CA CYS A 477 -17.28 -8.14 -9.00
C CYS A 477 -15.78 -7.88 -9.26
N PHE A 478 -14.89 -8.72 -8.70
CA PHE A 478 -13.46 -8.63 -8.92
C PHE A 478 -13.07 -8.87 -10.39
N VAL A 479 -13.69 -9.87 -11.02
CA VAL A 479 -13.47 -10.21 -12.44
C VAL A 479 -13.91 -9.05 -13.35
N ASP A 480 -14.99 -8.36 -13.01
CA ASP A 480 -15.51 -7.24 -13.82
C ASP A 480 -14.62 -5.99 -13.76
N GLY A 481 -13.78 -5.87 -12.73
CA GLY A 481 -12.80 -4.79 -12.60
C GLY A 481 -12.73 -4.14 -11.23
N ALA A 482 -13.63 -4.48 -10.29
CA ALA A 482 -13.57 -3.92 -8.94
C ALA A 482 -12.27 -4.33 -8.24
N ARG A 483 -11.70 -3.37 -7.50
CA ARG A 483 -10.50 -3.55 -6.65
C ARG A 483 -10.74 -3.09 -5.22
N ALA A 484 -11.94 -2.60 -4.95
CA ALA A 484 -12.42 -2.06 -3.71
C ALA A 484 -13.81 -2.64 -3.47
N PHE A 485 -14.09 -3.15 -2.27
CA PHE A 485 -15.32 -3.90 -2.00
C PHE A 485 -15.94 -3.43 -0.69
N VAL A 486 -17.11 -2.80 -0.79
CA VAL A 486 -17.86 -2.33 0.38
C VAL A 486 -18.66 -3.46 0.97
N GLY A 487 -18.35 -3.81 2.22
CA GLY A 487 -19.07 -4.84 2.96
C GLY A 487 -19.97 -4.23 4.03
N GLY A 488 -21.27 -4.12 3.74
CA GLY A 488 -22.28 -3.69 4.72
C GLY A 488 -22.64 -4.80 5.70
N SER A 489 -23.90 -5.26 5.69
CA SER A 489 -24.40 -6.32 6.59
C SER A 489 -23.66 -7.64 6.43
N ALA A 490 -23.05 -7.89 5.27
CA ALA A 490 -22.21 -9.05 5.02
C ALA A 490 -20.98 -9.09 5.92
N ILE A 491 -20.42 -7.94 6.33
CA ILE A 491 -19.24 -7.85 7.22
C ILE A 491 -19.65 -7.33 8.59
N ILE A 492 -20.17 -6.10 8.66
CA ILE A 492 -20.48 -5.42 9.92
C ILE A 492 -21.71 -6.02 10.62
N GLY A 493 -22.60 -6.68 9.87
CA GLY A 493 -23.68 -7.45 10.46
C GLY A 493 -23.23 -8.75 11.17
N GLN A 494 -21.95 -9.14 11.05
CA GLN A 494 -21.42 -10.39 11.58
C GLN A 494 -20.62 -10.18 12.86
N GLN A 495 -20.74 -11.08 13.83
CA GLN A 495 -19.98 -10.97 15.09
C GLN A 495 -18.46 -10.99 14.85
N ASP A 496 -17.97 -11.90 14.00
CA ASP A 496 -16.56 -12.01 13.66
C ASP A 496 -16.21 -11.24 12.37
N VAL A 497 -16.11 -9.91 12.48
CA VAL A 497 -15.71 -9.02 11.38
C VAL A 497 -14.36 -9.43 10.78
N ARG A 498 -13.40 -9.89 11.61
CA ARG A 498 -12.06 -10.29 11.15
C ARG A 498 -12.12 -11.57 10.31
N GLY A 499 -12.89 -12.56 10.76
CA GLY A 499 -13.12 -13.81 10.05
C GLY A 499 -13.72 -13.55 8.67
N VAL A 500 -14.75 -12.71 8.59
CA VAL A 500 -15.41 -12.43 7.31
C VAL A 500 -14.53 -11.63 6.35
N ILE A 501 -13.79 -10.61 6.83
CA ILE A 501 -12.83 -9.90 5.96
C ILE A 501 -11.80 -10.88 5.39
N ARG A 502 -11.35 -11.85 6.18
CA ARG A 502 -10.44 -12.91 5.70
C ARG A 502 -11.11 -13.78 4.62
N GLU A 503 -12.38 -14.15 4.78
CA GLU A 503 -13.12 -14.92 3.78
C GLU A 503 -13.34 -14.14 2.47
N PHE A 504 -13.65 -12.84 2.56
CA PHE A 504 -13.71 -11.94 1.40
C PHE A 504 -12.38 -11.95 0.63
N ARG A 505 -11.25 -11.78 1.34
CA ARG A 505 -9.91 -11.84 0.75
C ARG A 505 -9.62 -13.21 0.11
N ASN A 506 -10.06 -14.32 0.72
CA ASN A 506 -9.90 -15.66 0.16
C ASN A 506 -10.68 -15.86 -1.14
N LYS A 507 -11.93 -15.36 -1.21
CA LYS A 507 -12.75 -15.42 -2.44
C LYS A 507 -12.12 -14.60 -3.58
N ILE A 508 -11.62 -13.41 -3.27
CA ILE A 508 -10.88 -12.58 -4.24
C ILE A 508 -9.59 -13.29 -4.70
N ALA A 509 -8.82 -13.85 -3.76
CA ALA A 509 -7.58 -14.55 -4.09
C ALA A 509 -7.83 -15.72 -5.05
N TYR A 510 -8.91 -16.47 -4.84
CA TYR A 510 -9.32 -17.55 -5.75
C TYR A 510 -9.67 -17.02 -7.15
N ALA A 511 -10.47 -15.94 -7.25
CA ALA A 511 -10.81 -15.31 -8.52
C ALA A 511 -9.56 -14.78 -9.26
N ARG A 512 -8.65 -14.12 -8.53
CA ARG A 512 -7.37 -13.64 -9.06
C ARG A 512 -6.52 -14.77 -9.61
N ARG A 513 -6.35 -15.86 -8.85
CA ARG A 513 -5.57 -17.03 -9.30
C ARG A 513 -6.13 -17.63 -10.59
N LYS A 514 -7.46 -17.71 -10.74
CA LYS A 514 -8.10 -18.11 -12.00
C LYS A 514 -7.68 -17.21 -13.17
N MET A 515 -7.75 -15.90 -12.99
CA MET A 515 -7.35 -14.92 -14.01
C MET A 515 -5.86 -15.02 -14.37
N LEU A 516 -4.98 -15.20 -13.38
CA LEU A 516 -3.54 -15.33 -13.60
C LEU A 516 -3.18 -16.63 -14.34
N ILE A 517 -3.87 -17.74 -14.02
CA ILE A 517 -3.71 -19.01 -14.73
C ILE A 517 -4.18 -18.89 -16.18
N GLN A 518 -5.33 -18.26 -16.42
CA GLN A 518 -5.80 -17.95 -17.77
C GLN A 518 -4.78 -17.09 -18.51
N LYS A 519 -4.21 -16.07 -17.86
CA LYS A 519 -3.19 -15.22 -18.45
C LYS A 519 -1.94 -15.99 -18.83
N ALA A 520 -1.49 -16.91 -17.97
CA ALA A 520 -0.36 -17.79 -18.27
C ALA A 520 -0.65 -18.68 -19.49
N HIS A 521 -1.88 -19.23 -19.57
CA HIS A 521 -2.29 -20.04 -20.71
C HIS A 521 -2.34 -19.23 -22.02
N GLU A 522 -2.89 -18.01 -22.01
CA GLU A 522 -2.90 -17.11 -23.17
C GLU A 522 -1.49 -16.82 -23.72
N LEU A 523 -0.51 -16.71 -22.83
CA LEU A 523 0.86 -16.32 -23.19
C LEU A 523 1.73 -17.49 -23.66
N GLY A 524 1.51 -18.70 -23.14
CA GLY A 524 2.40 -19.83 -23.40
C GLY A 524 1.79 -21.22 -23.22
N GLY A 525 0.46 -21.32 -23.23
CA GLY A 525 -0.27 -22.58 -23.10
C GLY A 525 -0.02 -23.32 -21.77
N ASN A 526 -0.28 -24.62 -21.78
CA ASN A 526 -0.19 -25.47 -20.59
C ASN A 526 1.24 -25.54 -20.01
N ASP A 527 2.27 -25.41 -20.86
CA ASP A 527 3.67 -25.40 -20.43
C ASP A 527 3.97 -24.19 -19.54
N LEU A 528 3.54 -22.98 -19.93
CA LEU A 528 3.75 -21.79 -19.11
C LEU A 528 2.90 -21.81 -17.84
N VAL A 529 1.69 -22.37 -17.88
CA VAL A 529 0.86 -22.61 -16.69
C VAL A 529 1.62 -23.49 -15.69
N ALA A 530 2.13 -24.64 -16.12
CA ALA A 530 2.88 -25.56 -15.26
C ALA A 530 4.12 -24.87 -14.66
N LYS A 531 4.91 -24.18 -15.48
CA LYS A 531 6.11 -23.44 -15.03
C LYS A 531 5.78 -22.34 -14.03
N TRP A 532 4.67 -21.61 -14.21
CA TRP A 532 4.26 -20.55 -13.29
C TRP A 532 3.77 -21.12 -11.95
N ILE A 533 3.00 -22.22 -11.97
CA ILE A 533 2.59 -22.94 -10.76
C ILE A 533 3.83 -23.42 -9.99
N ASP A 534 4.86 -23.90 -10.69
CA ASP A 534 6.11 -24.39 -10.09
C ASP A 534 6.96 -23.31 -9.40
N LEU A 535 6.72 -22.01 -9.64
CA LEU A 535 7.36 -20.93 -8.88
C LEU A 535 6.95 -20.92 -7.41
N HIS A 536 5.81 -21.52 -7.07
CA HIS A 536 5.27 -21.55 -5.72
C HIS A 536 5.92 -22.72 -4.95
N VAL A 537 6.59 -22.42 -3.83
CA VAL A 537 7.67 -23.23 -3.22
C VAL A 537 7.30 -24.63 -2.74
N ILE A 538 6.02 -25.00 -2.71
CA ILE A 538 5.40 -26.29 -2.30
C ILE A 538 4.46 -26.06 -1.10
N GLY A 539 3.38 -26.85 -1.02
CA GLY A 539 2.38 -26.81 0.04
C GLY A 539 0.96 -26.58 -0.48
N GLU A 540 0.07 -26.14 0.40
CA GLU A 540 -1.35 -25.94 0.11
C GLU A 540 -1.59 -25.01 -1.09
N LYS A 541 -0.82 -23.91 -1.20
CA LYS A 541 -0.94 -22.93 -2.29
C LYS A 541 -0.69 -23.56 -3.67
N LYS A 542 0.39 -24.32 -3.84
CA LYS A 542 0.71 -25.00 -5.12
C LYS A 542 -0.38 -26.01 -5.49
N ASN A 543 -0.89 -26.75 -4.50
CA ASN A 543 -1.98 -27.71 -4.70
C ASN A 543 -3.28 -27.02 -5.12
N GLN A 544 -3.64 -25.91 -4.47
CA GLN A 544 -4.81 -25.10 -4.84
C GLN A 544 -4.70 -24.58 -6.27
N LEU A 545 -3.54 -24.05 -6.68
CA LEU A 545 -3.30 -23.60 -8.06
C LEU A 545 -3.43 -24.74 -9.06
N GLY A 546 -2.89 -25.92 -8.76
CA GLY A 546 -3.05 -27.10 -9.60
C GLY A 546 -4.51 -27.56 -9.74
N THR A 547 -5.30 -27.46 -8.66
CA THR A 547 -6.75 -27.74 -8.72
C THR A 547 -7.48 -26.73 -9.59
N ILE A 548 -7.21 -25.43 -9.42
CA ILE A 548 -7.82 -24.38 -10.25
C ILE A 548 -7.46 -24.59 -11.73
N ALA A 549 -6.21 -24.93 -12.03
CA ALA A 549 -5.78 -25.12 -13.40
C ALA A 549 -6.43 -26.36 -14.06
N ARG A 550 -6.71 -27.43 -13.29
CA ARG A 550 -7.52 -28.58 -13.74
C ARG A 550 -8.98 -28.21 -13.99
N GLU A 551 -9.59 -27.43 -13.10
CA GLU A 551 -10.96 -26.92 -13.27
C GLU A 551 -11.10 -26.09 -14.56
N LEU A 552 -10.03 -25.39 -14.96
CA LEU A 552 -9.97 -24.61 -16.20
C LEU A 552 -9.58 -25.45 -17.44
N GLY A 553 -9.17 -26.71 -17.27
CA GLY A 553 -8.76 -27.60 -18.36
C GLY A 553 -7.35 -27.34 -18.93
N TYR A 554 -6.45 -26.72 -18.16
CA TYR A 554 -5.09 -26.36 -18.61
C TYR A 554 -3.97 -27.31 -18.12
N VAL A 555 -4.30 -28.29 -17.29
CA VAL A 555 -3.39 -29.36 -16.80
C VAL A 555 -4.15 -30.65 -16.55
#